data_AF-B5GCY4-F1
#
_entry.id   AF-B5GCY4-F1
#
_cell.length_a   1.000
_cell.length_b   1.000
_cell.length_c   1.000
_cell.angle_alpha   90.00
_cell.angle_beta   90.00
_cell.angle_gamma   90.00
#
_symmetry.space_group_name_H-M   'P 1'
#
loop_
_entity.id
_entity.type
_entity.pdbx_description
1 polymer ?
#
loop_
_entity_poly.entity_id
_entity_poly.type
_entity_poly.pdbx_seq_one_letter_code
_entity_poly.pdbx_strand_id
1 'polypeptide(L)'
;MVLYQGKVDFSYKGAGVKGRIVGNATGQELQLMRCTGKGQVFLAEDEAHLHPIELQGDAICVSAESVLAFDESLQREVRRIDGHGLPGGSLFTMQFQGTGTVIVKTHGTPVVLPVTPTTFADANAVVAWSAASQVVLSSQVRLRRNAYPGHSGESVNLQFRGAPGNFIVVQPYEI
;
A
#
# COMPACT_ATOMS: atom_id res chain seq x y z
N MET A 1 -10.03 3.50 -15.26
CA MET A 1 -9.97 2.82 -16.58
C MET A 1 -10.05 3.88 -17.67
N VAL A 2 -9.20 3.79 -18.70
CA VAL A 2 -9.14 4.80 -19.77
C VAL A 2 -9.50 4.26 -21.16
N LEU A 3 -9.29 2.96 -21.41
CA LEU A 3 -9.64 2.31 -22.68
C LEU A 3 -9.86 0.81 -22.46
N TYR A 4 -10.71 0.17 -23.25
CA TYR A 4 -10.79 -1.28 -23.34
C TYR A 4 -11.06 -1.71 -24.79
N GLN A 5 -10.58 -2.89 -25.17
CA GLN A 5 -10.76 -3.46 -26.49
C GLN A 5 -11.06 -4.97 -26.41
N GLY A 6 -12.01 -5.46 -27.21
CA GLY A 6 -12.42 -6.86 -27.21
C GLY A 6 -13.61 -7.13 -26.27
N LYS A 7 -13.83 -8.42 -25.96
CA LYS A 7 -14.97 -8.86 -25.14
C LYS A 7 -14.53 -8.91 -23.68
N VAL A 8 -14.71 -7.81 -22.96
CA VAL A 8 -14.40 -7.68 -21.53
C VAL A 8 -15.67 -7.34 -20.77
N ASP A 9 -15.97 -8.13 -19.75
CA ASP A 9 -17.02 -7.90 -18.78
C ASP A 9 -16.43 -7.27 -17.52
N PHE A 10 -17.08 -6.21 -17.05
CA PHE A 10 -16.70 -5.49 -15.84
C PHE A 10 -17.76 -5.77 -14.78
N SER A 11 -17.35 -6.47 -13.72
CA SER A 11 -18.21 -6.75 -12.59
C SER A 11 -17.66 -6.08 -11.35
N TYR A 12 -18.51 -5.33 -10.64
CA TYR A 12 -18.13 -4.77 -9.36
C TYR A 12 -17.91 -5.94 -8.38
N LYS A 13 -16.67 -6.12 -7.94
CA LYS A 13 -16.36 -7.07 -6.88
C LYS A 13 -16.63 -6.31 -5.59
N GLY A 14 -17.91 -6.21 -5.24
CA GLY A 14 -18.29 -5.71 -3.93
C GLY A 14 -17.47 -6.44 -2.90
N ALA A 15 -16.83 -5.68 -2.01
CA ALA A 15 -16.23 -6.26 -0.81
C ALA A 15 -17.35 -7.11 -0.20
N GLY A 16 -17.22 -8.45 -0.25
CA GLY A 16 -18.27 -9.34 0.25
C GLY A 16 -18.63 -8.94 1.69
N VAL A 17 -19.73 -9.43 2.25
CA VAL A 17 -20.25 -8.96 3.56
C VAL A 17 -19.16 -8.84 4.65
N LYS A 18 -18.20 -9.77 4.71
CA LYS A 18 -17.01 -9.68 5.59
C LYS A 18 -16.01 -8.58 5.22
N GLY A 19 -15.70 -8.41 3.93
CA GLY A 19 -14.78 -7.38 3.45
C GLY A 19 -15.32 -5.97 3.63
N ARG A 20 -16.65 -5.78 3.55
CA ARG A 20 -17.29 -4.49 3.79
C ARG A 20 -17.30 -4.10 5.28
N ILE A 21 -17.44 -5.08 6.17
CA ILE A 21 -17.36 -4.86 7.62
C ILE A 21 -15.94 -4.50 8.05
N VAL A 22 -14.93 -5.22 7.53
CA VAL A 22 -13.52 -4.93 7.82
C VAL A 22 -13.11 -3.60 7.19
N GLY A 23 -13.42 -3.37 5.90
CA GLY A 23 -13.10 -2.12 5.20
C GLY A 23 -13.73 -0.88 5.86
N ASN A 24 -14.99 -0.96 6.30
CA ASN A 24 -15.65 0.14 7.02
C ASN A 24 -15.08 0.37 8.43
N ALA A 25 -14.53 -0.66 9.08
CA ALA A 25 -13.93 -0.55 10.40
C ALA A 25 -12.46 -0.10 10.36
N THR A 26 -11.74 -0.37 9.27
CA THR A 26 -10.31 -0.04 9.10
C THR A 26 -10.05 1.16 8.19
N GLY A 27 -11.07 1.63 7.47
CA GLY A 27 -10.91 2.67 6.43
C GLY A 27 -10.16 2.19 5.18
N GLN A 28 -9.74 0.92 5.13
CA GLN A 28 -9.05 0.31 3.99
C GLN A 28 -10.04 -0.48 3.15
N GLU A 29 -10.95 0.22 2.48
CA GLU A 29 -11.85 -0.42 1.50
C GLU A 29 -11.25 -0.31 0.11
N LEU A 30 -10.66 -1.39 -0.39
CA LEU A 30 -10.36 -1.50 -1.81
C LEU A 30 -11.69 -1.65 -2.58
N GLN A 31 -12.10 -0.58 -3.25
CA GLN A 31 -13.19 -0.64 -4.23
C GLN A 31 -12.67 -1.34 -5.49
N LEU A 32 -13.01 -2.63 -5.62
CA LEU A 32 -12.47 -3.47 -6.68
C LEU A 32 -13.48 -3.68 -7.81
N MET A 33 -12.98 -3.53 -9.03
CA MET A 33 -13.65 -3.97 -10.24
C MET A 33 -12.94 -5.20 -10.77
N ARG A 34 -13.68 -6.29 -11.00
CA ARG A 34 -13.16 -7.50 -11.64
C ARG A 34 -13.40 -7.40 -13.14
N CYS A 35 -12.33 -7.54 -13.90
CA CYS A 35 -12.36 -7.59 -15.36
C CYS A 35 -12.22 -9.05 -15.80
N THR A 36 -13.16 -9.57 -16.58
CA THR A 36 -13.13 -10.95 -17.11
C THR A 36 -13.41 -10.97 -18.61
N GLY A 37 -12.85 -11.93 -19.34
CA GLY A 37 -13.15 -12.11 -20.76
C GLY A 37 -11.89 -12.23 -21.61
N LYS A 38 -12.03 -11.92 -22.91
CA LYS A 38 -10.96 -11.96 -23.91
C LYS A 38 -10.83 -10.59 -24.56
N GLY A 39 -9.93 -9.78 -24.02
CA GLY A 39 -9.68 -8.42 -24.47
C GLY A 39 -8.54 -7.77 -23.70
N GLN A 40 -8.39 -6.47 -23.88
CA GLN A 40 -7.38 -5.63 -23.26
C GLN A 40 -8.07 -4.51 -22.48
N VAL A 41 -7.54 -4.18 -21.31
CA VAL A 41 -8.01 -3.07 -20.47
C VAL A 41 -6.81 -2.19 -20.15
N PHE A 42 -6.97 -0.90 -20.38
CA PHE A 42 -5.95 0.11 -20.10
C PHE A 42 -6.40 0.92 -18.89
N LEU A 43 -5.52 0.99 -17.90
CA LEU A 43 -5.72 1.67 -16.63
C LEU A 43 -4.68 2.79 -16.51
N ALA A 44 -5.09 3.90 -15.92
CA ALA A 44 -4.23 5.02 -15.58
C ALA A 44 -4.78 5.69 -14.33
N GLU A 45 -3.90 6.38 -13.62
CA GLU A 45 -4.19 7.21 -12.45
C GLU A 45 -3.26 8.41 -12.52
N ASP A 46 -3.77 9.65 -12.49
CA ASP A 46 -3.08 10.92 -12.22
C ASP A 46 -1.56 10.98 -12.49
N GLU A 47 -1.14 10.69 -13.73
CA GLU A 47 0.27 10.67 -14.16
C GLU A 47 1.20 9.80 -13.28
N ALA A 48 0.63 8.83 -12.57
CA ALA A 48 1.34 7.97 -11.65
C ALA A 48 2.29 7.03 -12.40
N HIS A 49 3.45 6.79 -11.78
CA HIS A 49 4.39 5.78 -12.24
C HIS A 49 3.91 4.42 -11.75
N LEU A 50 3.73 3.49 -12.70
CA LEU A 50 3.20 2.16 -12.44
C LEU A 50 4.34 1.14 -12.41
N HIS A 51 4.37 0.34 -11.35
CA HIS A 51 5.42 -0.66 -11.13
C HIS A 51 4.76 -2.04 -10.95
N PRO A 52 4.97 -2.97 -11.90
CA PRO A 52 4.56 -4.35 -11.71
C PRO A 52 5.49 -5.04 -10.72
N ILE A 53 4.89 -5.69 -9.71
CA ILE A 53 5.58 -6.53 -8.74
C ILE A 53 5.07 -7.95 -8.93
N GLU A 54 5.94 -8.80 -9.45
CA GLU A 54 5.68 -10.23 -9.62
C GLU A 54 5.97 -10.97 -8.31
N LEU A 55 5.00 -11.74 -7.83
CA LEU A 55 5.13 -12.61 -6.68
C LEU A 55 5.23 -14.05 -7.17
N GLN A 56 6.23 -14.79 -6.66
CA GLN A 56 6.48 -16.19 -7.01
C GLN A 56 6.35 -17.10 -5.79
N GLY A 57 5.24 -16.96 -5.06
CA GLY A 57 5.01 -17.61 -3.75
C GLY A 57 5.36 -16.72 -2.56
N ASP A 58 5.90 -15.53 -2.82
CA ASP A 58 6.24 -14.54 -1.82
C ASP A 58 5.02 -13.72 -1.35
N ALA A 59 5.27 -12.87 -0.37
CA ALA A 59 4.29 -11.91 0.13
C ALA A 59 4.88 -10.51 0.24
N ILE A 60 4.05 -9.51 -0.06
CA ILE A 60 4.37 -8.09 0.02
C ILE A 60 3.26 -7.32 0.72
N CYS A 61 3.62 -6.35 1.54
CA CYS A 61 2.68 -5.39 2.11
C CYS A 61 2.71 -4.11 1.27
N VAL A 62 1.54 -3.58 0.93
CA VAL A 62 1.35 -2.41 0.08
C VAL A 62 0.30 -1.50 0.72
N SER A 63 0.51 -0.19 0.68
CA SER A 63 -0.55 0.75 1.02
C SER A 63 -1.76 0.53 0.10
N ALA A 64 -2.97 0.43 0.65
CA ALA A 64 -4.16 0.15 -0.16
C ALA A 64 -4.36 1.20 -1.25
N GLU A 65 -4.06 2.45 -0.93
CA GLU A 65 -4.16 3.59 -1.85
C GLU A 65 -3.18 3.48 -3.00
N SER A 66 -2.04 2.79 -2.84
CA SER A 66 -1.03 2.63 -3.87
C SER A 66 -1.27 1.42 -4.79
N VAL A 67 -2.37 0.68 -4.64
CA VAL A 67 -2.69 -0.47 -5.50
C VAL A 67 -3.54 -0.01 -6.68
N LEU A 68 -3.09 -0.24 -7.91
CA LEU A 68 -3.88 0.03 -9.12
C LEU A 68 -4.66 -1.22 -9.58
N ALA A 69 -3.98 -2.36 -9.65
CA ALA A 69 -4.54 -3.61 -10.14
C ALA A 69 -3.73 -4.79 -9.60
N PHE A 70 -4.32 -5.99 -9.60
CA PHE A 70 -3.62 -7.21 -9.24
C PHE A 70 -4.32 -8.43 -9.81
N ASP A 71 -3.57 -9.53 -9.95
CA ASP A 71 -4.10 -10.80 -10.42
C ASP A 71 -5.04 -11.44 -9.38
N GLU A 72 -6.16 -11.99 -9.85
CA GLU A 72 -7.15 -12.63 -8.97
C GLU A 72 -6.62 -13.89 -8.26
N SER A 73 -5.53 -14.49 -8.75
CA SER A 73 -4.86 -15.62 -8.10
C SER A 73 -4.20 -15.24 -6.77
N LEU A 74 -3.91 -13.96 -6.55
CA LEU A 74 -3.28 -13.50 -5.32
C LEU A 74 -4.27 -13.48 -4.15
N GLN A 75 -3.82 -14.01 -3.03
CA GLN A 75 -4.51 -13.87 -1.75
C GLN A 75 -4.26 -12.46 -1.21
N ARG A 76 -5.29 -11.85 -0.62
CA ARG A 76 -5.19 -10.52 -0.02
C ARG A 76 -5.76 -10.50 1.38
N GLU A 77 -5.06 -9.83 2.29
CA GLU A 77 -5.45 -9.66 3.68
C GLU A 77 -5.17 -8.23 4.15
N VAL A 78 -6.05 -7.69 5.00
CA VAL A 78 -5.80 -6.42 5.68
C VAL A 78 -4.94 -6.71 6.91
N ARG A 79 -3.71 -6.21 6.94
CA ARG A 79 -2.81 -6.32 8.09
C ARG A 79 -2.87 -5.02 8.89
N ARG A 80 -3.02 -5.16 10.21
CA ARG A 80 -2.92 -4.07 11.17
C ARG A 80 -1.46 -3.80 11.51
N ILE A 81 -1.06 -2.52 11.54
CA ILE A 81 0.22 -2.05 12.06
C ILE A 81 -0.02 -1.59 13.48
N ASP A 82 0.65 -2.23 14.43
CA ASP A 82 0.51 -1.92 15.84
C ASP A 82 1.33 -0.68 16.22
N GLY A 83 0.70 0.17 17.02
CA GLY A 83 1.31 1.36 17.61
C GLY A 83 0.98 1.45 19.08
N HIS A 84 2.01 1.62 19.91
CA HIS A 84 1.83 1.89 21.33
C HIS A 84 1.59 3.38 21.55
N GLY A 85 0.43 3.75 22.12
CA GLY A 85 0.24 5.06 22.76
C GLY A 85 -0.33 6.21 21.91
N LEU A 86 -0.94 5.97 20.74
CA LEU A 86 -1.67 7.02 20.02
C LEU A 86 -3.18 7.01 20.36
N PRO A 87 -3.77 8.17 20.74
CA PRO A 87 -5.22 8.34 20.74
C PRO A 87 -5.68 8.55 19.29
N GLY A 88 -6.11 7.49 18.59
CA GLY A 88 -6.76 7.71 17.28
C GLY A 88 -6.66 6.64 16.19
N GLY A 89 -5.92 5.55 16.34
CA GLY A 89 -6.11 4.43 15.41
C GLY A 89 -4.88 3.58 15.12
N SER A 90 -5.14 2.34 14.71
CA SER A 90 -4.14 1.51 14.05
C SER A 90 -4.01 1.94 12.60
N LEU A 91 -2.79 1.96 12.07
CA LEU A 91 -2.61 2.00 10.63
C LEU A 91 -2.86 0.59 10.07
N PHE A 92 -3.32 0.54 8.82
CA PHE A 92 -3.63 -0.70 8.14
C PHE A 92 -2.95 -0.73 6.78
N THR A 93 -2.63 -1.91 6.30
CA THR A 93 -1.99 -2.15 5.01
C THR A 93 -2.60 -3.38 4.35
N MET A 94 -2.43 -3.51 3.04
CA MET A 94 -2.84 -4.68 2.29
C MET A 94 -1.65 -5.60 2.08
N GLN A 95 -1.74 -6.83 2.57
CA GLN A 95 -0.79 -7.87 2.23
C GLN A 95 -1.31 -8.66 1.03
N PHE A 96 -0.46 -8.83 0.03
CA PHE A 96 -0.67 -9.74 -1.09
C PHE A 96 0.28 -10.93 -0.96
N GLN A 97 -0.21 -12.14 -1.26
CA GLN A 97 0.57 -13.37 -1.19
C GLN A 97 0.18 -14.36 -2.29
N GLY A 98 1.16 -15.11 -2.77
CA GLY A 98 0.96 -16.22 -3.72
C GLY A 98 1.73 -16.00 -5.02
N THR A 99 1.17 -16.49 -6.12
CA THR A 99 1.78 -16.35 -7.45
C THR A 99 0.90 -15.48 -8.35
N GLY A 100 1.46 -14.40 -8.86
CA GLY A 100 0.75 -13.40 -9.68
C GLY A 100 1.41 -12.02 -9.56
N THR A 101 0.80 -11.02 -10.19
CA THR A 101 1.34 -9.66 -10.25
C THR A 101 0.44 -8.68 -9.52
N VAL A 102 1.04 -7.77 -8.75
CA VAL A 102 0.38 -6.56 -8.25
C VAL A 102 1.00 -5.34 -8.92
N ILE A 103 0.16 -4.46 -9.44
CA ILE A 103 0.56 -3.17 -10.03
C ILE A 103 0.41 -2.11 -8.95
N VAL A 104 1.55 -1.55 -8.53
CA VAL A 104 1.58 -0.46 -7.57
C VAL A 104 1.81 0.88 -8.28
N LYS A 105 1.20 1.94 -7.75
CA LYS A 105 1.34 3.30 -8.25
C LYS A 105 2.16 4.15 -7.29
N THR A 106 2.94 5.06 -7.85
CA THR A 106 3.79 6.00 -7.12
C THR A 106 3.77 7.36 -7.79
N HIS A 107 3.92 8.42 -6.99
CA HIS A 107 4.22 9.74 -7.52
C HIS A 107 5.74 9.85 -7.75
N GLY A 108 6.16 10.00 -9.01
CA GLY A 108 7.57 10.03 -9.38
C GLY A 108 8.28 8.67 -9.27
N THR A 109 9.60 8.67 -9.39
CA THR A 109 10.41 7.46 -9.28
C THR A 109 10.61 7.10 -7.80
N PRO A 110 10.16 5.91 -7.34
CA PRO A 110 10.29 5.53 -5.95
C PRO A 110 11.72 5.18 -5.58
N VAL A 111 12.03 5.32 -4.29
CA VAL A 111 13.27 4.89 -3.67
C VAL A 111 13.03 3.53 -3.01
N VAL A 112 13.88 2.55 -3.34
CA VAL A 112 13.86 1.21 -2.73
C VAL A 112 15.12 1.05 -1.89
N LEU A 113 14.96 0.74 -0.61
CA LEU A 113 16.07 0.55 0.32
C LEU A 113 15.96 -0.76 1.08
N PRO A 114 17.09 -1.43 1.37
CA PRO A 114 17.09 -2.56 2.29
C PRO A 114 16.70 -2.11 3.69
N VAL A 115 15.87 -2.90 4.37
CA VAL A 115 15.47 -2.64 5.75
C VAL A 115 16.66 -2.91 6.66
N THR A 116 16.98 -1.93 7.49
CA THR A 116 17.95 -2.02 8.59
C THR A 116 17.25 -1.71 9.92
N PRO A 117 17.82 -2.10 11.09
CA PRO A 117 17.23 -1.77 12.40
C PRO A 117 17.00 -0.28 12.65
N THR A 118 17.65 0.59 11.89
CA THR A 118 17.55 2.06 11.96
C THR A 118 16.81 2.66 10.76
N THR A 119 15.94 1.90 10.11
CA THR A 119 15.11 2.38 9.00
C THR A 119 13.80 2.96 9.52
N PHE A 120 13.56 4.23 9.21
CA PHE A 120 12.34 4.96 9.53
C PHE A 120 11.82 5.64 8.27
N ALA A 121 10.51 5.64 8.07
CA ALA A 121 9.87 6.32 6.95
C ALA A 121 8.57 7.00 7.40
N ASP A 122 8.21 8.08 6.72
CA ASP A 122 6.92 8.74 6.91
C ASP A 122 5.80 7.81 6.44
N ALA A 123 4.76 7.61 7.25
CA ALA A 123 3.64 6.75 6.91
C ALA A 123 2.95 7.16 5.59
N ASN A 124 2.91 8.45 5.25
CA ASN A 124 2.27 8.98 4.05
C ASN A 124 3.09 8.74 2.77
N ALA A 125 4.41 8.52 2.90
CA ALA A 125 5.30 8.30 1.77
C ALA A 125 5.57 6.81 1.48
N VAL A 126 5.20 5.90 2.39
CA VAL A 126 5.44 4.46 2.22
C VAL A 126 4.45 3.85 1.23
N VAL A 127 4.98 3.18 0.21
CA VAL A 127 4.20 2.53 -0.85
C VAL A 127 4.08 1.04 -0.58
N ALA A 128 5.20 0.38 -0.31
CA ALA A 128 5.26 -1.07 -0.11
C ALA A 128 6.49 -1.49 0.71
N TRP A 129 6.46 -2.70 1.27
CA TRP A 129 7.59 -3.32 1.95
C TRP A 129 7.46 -4.85 1.98
N SER A 130 8.58 -5.53 2.19
CA SER A 130 8.60 -7.00 2.31
C SER A 130 7.76 -7.48 3.50
N ALA A 131 6.86 -8.44 3.29
CA ALA A 131 5.90 -8.88 4.32
C ALA A 131 6.56 -9.48 5.58
N ALA A 132 7.80 -9.95 5.48
CA ALA A 132 8.60 -10.46 6.59
C ALA A 132 9.21 -9.34 7.46
N SER A 133 9.07 -8.06 7.08
CA SER A 133 9.46 -6.94 7.94
C SER A 133 8.42 -6.69 9.02
N GLN A 134 8.89 -6.56 10.26
CA GLN A 134 8.11 -6.03 11.36
C GLN A 134 8.05 -4.51 11.25
N VAL A 135 6.83 -3.97 11.26
CA VAL A 135 6.57 -2.53 11.20
C VAL A 135 5.89 -2.11 12.48
N VAL A 136 6.44 -1.07 13.11
CA VAL A 136 5.90 -0.52 14.35
C VAL A 136 5.72 0.98 14.19
N LEU A 137 4.57 1.47 14.64
CA LEU A 137 4.31 2.90 14.68
C LEU A 137 5.23 3.58 15.69
N SER A 138 5.97 4.59 15.24
CA SER A 138 6.84 5.42 16.08
C SER A 138 6.45 6.87 15.89
N SER A 139 5.68 7.43 16.83
CA SER A 139 5.51 8.87 16.92
C SER A 139 6.81 9.47 17.46
N GLN A 140 7.64 9.99 16.57
CA GLN A 140 8.66 10.92 17.02
C GLN A 140 8.01 12.30 17.09
N VAL A 141 7.61 12.71 18.30
CA VAL A 141 7.33 14.13 18.59
C VAL A 141 8.66 14.87 18.56
N ARG A 142 9.26 15.01 17.37
CA ARG A 142 10.28 16.02 17.17
C ARG A 142 9.55 17.25 16.71
N LEU A 143 9.51 18.26 17.58
CA LEU A 143 9.28 19.65 17.20
C LEU A 143 10.24 19.96 16.03
N ARG A 144 9.81 19.78 14.78
CA ARG A 144 10.59 20.24 13.64
C ARG A 144 10.55 21.76 13.73
N ARG A 145 11.74 22.39 13.76
CA ARG A 145 11.92 23.85 13.69
C ARG A 145 11.34 24.50 12.41
N ASN A 146 10.81 23.69 11.48
CA ASN A 146 10.24 24.11 10.20
C ASN A 146 8.73 23.81 10.11
N ALA A 147 7.98 23.93 11.21
CA ALA A 147 6.52 23.92 11.15
C ALA A 147 6.06 25.19 10.40
N TYR A 148 5.68 25.03 9.13
CA TYR A 148 4.98 26.07 8.40
C TYR A 148 3.62 26.34 9.08
N PRO A 149 3.13 27.59 9.09
CA PRO A 149 1.81 27.90 9.63
C PRO A 149 0.73 27.12 8.85
N GLY A 150 0.15 26.08 9.47
CA GLY A 150 -0.89 25.25 8.87
C GLY A 150 -0.67 23.73 8.96
N HIS A 151 0.54 23.26 9.27
CA HIS A 151 0.82 21.83 9.40
C HIS A 151 0.65 21.37 10.86
N SER A 152 -0.07 20.28 11.12
CA SER A 152 -0.37 19.81 12.50
C SER A 152 0.86 19.36 13.30
N GLY A 153 2.06 19.32 12.71
CA GLY A 153 3.30 18.95 13.41
C GLY A 153 3.39 17.49 13.87
N GLU A 154 2.37 16.66 13.61
CA GLU A 154 2.33 15.25 13.99
C GLU A 154 2.74 14.38 12.79
N SER A 155 4.05 14.23 12.55
CA SER A 155 4.54 13.25 11.58
C SER A 155 4.48 11.85 12.21
N VAL A 156 3.61 10.99 11.66
CA VAL A 156 3.53 9.59 12.06
C VAL A 156 4.60 8.83 11.29
N ASN A 157 5.67 8.42 11.98
CA ASN A 157 6.74 7.63 11.36
C ASN A 157 6.55 6.14 11.63
N LEU A 158 6.95 5.33 10.66
CA LEU A 158 7.00 3.88 10.76
C LEU A 158 8.45 3.45 10.96
N GLN A 159 8.69 2.63 11.99
CA GLN A 159 9.96 1.94 12.17
C GLN A 159 9.87 0.55 11.54
N PHE A 160 10.85 0.23 10.69
CA PHE A 160 10.96 -1.06 10.02
C PHE A 160 12.09 -1.88 10.65
N ARG A 161 11.83 -3.18 10.87
CA ARG A 161 12.82 -4.15 11.34
C ARG A 161 12.66 -5.44 10.54
N GLY A 162 13.74 -5.99 10.04
CA GLY A 162 13.70 -7.21 9.25
C GLY A 162 15.08 -7.83 9.12
N ALA A 163 15.12 -9.11 8.74
CA ALA A 163 16.34 -9.79 8.35
C ALA A 163 16.91 -9.18 7.04
N PRO A 164 18.22 -9.37 6.76
CA PRO A 164 18.80 -8.97 5.47
C PRO A 164 18.00 -9.54 4.29
N GLY A 165 17.86 -8.76 3.22
CA GLY A 165 17.07 -9.10 2.04
C GLY A 165 15.64 -8.54 2.04
N ASN A 166 15.14 -8.05 3.18
CA ASN A 166 13.91 -7.27 3.23
C ASN A 166 14.15 -5.84 2.73
N PHE A 167 13.14 -5.23 2.13
CA PHE A 167 13.19 -3.89 1.58
C PHE A 167 11.93 -3.09 1.87
N ILE A 168 12.05 -1.78 1.73
CA ILE A 168 10.98 -0.79 1.77
C ILE A 168 11.00 0.05 0.49
N VAL A 169 9.82 0.43 0.02
CA VAL A 169 9.59 1.29 -1.14
C VAL A 169 8.90 2.56 -0.67
N VAL A 170 9.50 3.70 -0.97
CA VAL A 170 9.03 5.03 -0.58
C VAL A 170 8.92 5.89 -1.82
N GLN A 171 7.81 6.61 -1.97
CA GLN A 171 7.65 7.57 -3.07
C GLN A 171 8.21 8.94 -2.69
N PRO A 172 8.71 9.71 -3.67
CA PRO A 172 9.13 11.10 -3.47
C PRO A 172 7.91 12.07 -3.41
N TYR A 173 6.93 11.79 -2.55
CA TYR A 173 5.73 12.61 -2.37
C TYR A 173 5.17 12.45 -0.95
N GLU A 174 4.79 13.57 -0.33
CA GLU A 174 4.12 13.67 0.97
C GLU A 174 2.95 14.68 0.87
N ILE A 175 1.88 14.45 1.65
CA ILE A 175 0.66 15.28 1.72
C ILE A 175 0.66 16.09 3.02
#